data_AF-A0AA39NZL1-F1
#
_entry.id   AF-A0AA39NZL1-F1
#
_cell.length_a   1.000
_cell.length_b   1.000
_cell.length_c   1.000
_cell.angle_alpha   90.00
_cell.angle_beta   90.00
_cell.angle_gamma   90.00
#
_symmetry.space_group_name_H-M   'P 1'
#
loop_
_entity.id
_entity.type
_entity.pdbx_description
1 polymer ?
#
loop_
_entity_poly.entity_id
_entity_poly.type
_entity_poly.pdbx_seq_one_letter_code
_entity_poly.pdbx_strand_id
1 'polypeptide(L)'
;MTRLPASFTSLYRLFLRATSTSVLHHTLATKNLRHLWRSSFHDATKVIHNLQREPPPPPAVKEELESWLSIWNDRVDNTLALLHNSSHTRGLPHQLTRNLAFLVHHEYQRVSEIKYPAWNPQLPADSKEYQIRAPAKPRTETRRDAMKAISDRALSAVSKAVRMAEGRDGIVLGSMTVKGKLKRNV
;
A
#
# COMPACT_ATOMS: atom_id res chain seq x y z
N MET A 1 -2.32 -18.85 -18.87
CA MET A 1 -2.04 -18.50 -17.45
C MET A 1 -2.56 -19.64 -16.60
N THR A 2 -1.69 -20.26 -15.78
CA THR A 2 -2.11 -21.33 -14.87
C THR A 2 -3.10 -20.77 -13.85
N ARG A 3 -4.10 -21.57 -13.46
CA ARG A 3 -5.13 -21.14 -12.50
C ARG A 3 -4.55 -21.18 -11.09
N LEU A 4 -4.78 -20.12 -10.31
CA LEU A 4 -4.37 -20.08 -8.90
C LEU A 4 -5.08 -21.19 -8.10
N PRO A 5 -4.41 -21.77 -7.08
CA PRO A 5 -5.01 -22.76 -6.18
C PRO A 5 -6.29 -22.23 -5.51
N ALA A 6 -7.27 -23.12 -5.30
CA ALA A 6 -8.52 -22.76 -4.65
C ALA A 6 -8.30 -22.20 -3.23
N SER A 7 -7.39 -22.80 -2.46
CA SER A 7 -6.98 -22.37 -1.12
C SER A 7 -6.47 -20.92 -1.09
N PHE A 8 -5.66 -20.53 -2.06
CA PHE A 8 -5.17 -19.15 -2.16
C PHE A 8 -6.33 -18.17 -2.43
N THR A 9 -7.23 -18.53 -3.34
CA THR A 9 -8.37 -17.67 -3.66
C THR A 9 -9.37 -17.54 -2.52
N SER A 10 -9.59 -18.60 -1.73
CA SER A 10 -10.44 -18.54 -0.54
C SER A 10 -9.80 -17.69 0.55
N LEU A 11 -8.50 -17.87 0.81
CA LEU A 11 -7.73 -17.05 1.75
C LEU A 11 -7.80 -15.57 1.40
N TYR A 12 -7.55 -15.22 0.14
CA TYR A 12 -7.63 -13.83 -0.32
C TYR A 12 -9.04 -13.24 -0.13
N ARG A 13 -10.10 -13.99 -0.43
CA ARG A 13 -11.49 -13.54 -0.20
C ARG A 13 -11.78 -13.33 1.29
N LEU A 14 -11.33 -14.25 2.14
CA LEU A 14 -11.47 -14.12 3.59
C LEU A 14 -10.73 -12.87 4.09
N PHE A 15 -9.50 -12.66 3.63
CA PHE A 15 -8.69 -11.49 3.96
C PHE A 15 -9.37 -10.18 3.55
N LEU A 16 -9.95 -10.11 2.35
CA LEU A 16 -10.69 -8.92 1.90
C LEU A 16 -11.94 -8.62 2.74
N ARG A 17 -12.60 -9.66 3.27
CA ARG A 17 -13.74 -9.52 4.19
C ARG A 17 -13.27 -9.08 5.58
N ALA A 18 -12.25 -9.74 6.13
CA ALA A 18 -11.63 -9.40 7.41
C ALA A 18 -11.09 -7.97 7.43
N THR A 19 -10.49 -7.52 6.33
CA THR A 19 -10.06 -6.12 6.16
C THR A 19 -11.23 -5.16 6.32
N SER A 20 -12.36 -5.46 5.66
CA SER A 20 -13.56 -4.61 5.73
C SER A 20 -14.15 -4.58 7.14
N THR A 21 -14.26 -5.73 7.80
CA THR A 21 -14.80 -5.82 9.17
C THR A 21 -13.88 -5.16 10.20
N SER A 22 -12.56 -5.24 10.04
CA SER A 22 -11.57 -4.65 10.96
C SER A 22 -11.71 -3.14 11.13
N VAL A 23 -12.24 -2.46 10.10
CA VAL A 23 -12.49 -1.02 10.07
C VAL A 23 -13.97 -0.68 10.06
N LEU A 24 -14.82 -1.58 10.57
CA LEU A 24 -16.26 -1.39 10.71
C LEU A 24 -16.94 -0.99 9.38
N HIS A 25 -16.50 -1.60 8.28
CA HIS A 25 -16.99 -1.35 6.92
C HIS A 25 -16.81 0.07 6.40
N HIS A 26 -15.91 0.86 7.00
CA HIS A 26 -15.58 2.18 6.47
C HIS A 26 -14.93 2.06 5.08
N THR A 27 -15.59 2.58 4.05
CA THR A 27 -15.25 2.36 2.63
C THR A 27 -13.84 2.83 2.27
N LEU A 28 -13.47 4.06 2.66
CA LEU A 28 -12.15 4.63 2.37
C LEU A 28 -11.03 3.87 3.08
N ALA A 29 -11.18 3.61 4.38
CA ALA A 29 -10.21 2.84 5.16
C ALA A 29 -10.02 1.43 4.59
N THR A 30 -11.12 0.76 4.25
CA THR A 30 -11.10 -0.56 3.60
C THR A 30 -10.30 -0.51 2.29
N LYS A 31 -10.53 0.50 1.45
CA LYS A 31 -9.81 0.66 0.18
C LYS A 31 -8.31 0.88 0.41
N ASN A 32 -7.94 1.74 1.35
CA ASN A 32 -6.56 2.07 1.66
C ASN A 32 -5.79 0.87 2.22
N LEU A 33 -6.40 0.14 3.14
CA LEU A 33 -5.83 -1.07 3.71
C LEU A 33 -5.66 -2.19 2.67
N ARG A 34 -6.67 -2.41 1.82
CA ARG A 34 -6.54 -3.35 0.69
C ARG A 34 -5.41 -2.99 -0.26
N HIS A 35 -5.17 -1.70 -0.48
CA HIS A 35 -4.04 -1.23 -1.30
C HIS A 35 -2.70 -1.60 -0.67
N LEU A 36 -2.57 -1.45 0.65
CA LEU A 36 -1.36 -1.75 1.41
C LEU A 36 -0.96 -3.24 1.32
N TRP A 37 -1.93 -4.15 1.44
CA TRP A 37 -1.68 -5.60 1.38
C TRP A 37 -1.64 -6.17 -0.03
N ARG A 38 -2.09 -5.43 -1.04
CA ARG A 38 -2.14 -5.91 -2.43
C ARG A 38 -0.78 -6.37 -2.94
N SER A 39 0.30 -5.68 -2.57
CA SER A 39 1.65 -6.05 -3.00
C SER A 39 2.06 -7.42 -2.45
N SER A 40 1.77 -7.70 -1.17
CA SER A 40 2.11 -8.98 -0.55
C SER A 40 1.39 -10.16 -1.21
N PHE A 41 0.09 -10.03 -1.44
CA PHE A 41 -0.68 -11.04 -2.17
C PHE A 41 -0.20 -11.18 -3.63
N HIS A 42 0.19 -10.09 -4.27
CA HIS A 42 0.76 -10.14 -5.62
C HIS A 42 2.10 -10.89 -5.65
N ASP A 43 2.97 -10.69 -4.68
CA ASP A 43 4.24 -11.41 -4.59
C ASP A 43 4.00 -12.91 -4.32
N ALA A 44 3.05 -13.25 -3.45
CA ALA A 44 2.63 -14.64 -3.26
C ALA A 44 2.09 -15.28 -4.54
N THR A 45 1.31 -14.55 -5.36
CA THR A 45 0.87 -15.09 -6.67
C THR A 45 2.04 -15.39 -7.60
N LYS A 46 3.10 -14.57 -7.60
CA LYS A 46 4.30 -14.83 -8.41
C LYS A 46 5.00 -16.09 -7.96
N VAL A 47 5.16 -16.27 -6.64
CA VAL A 47 5.78 -17.47 -6.06
C VAL A 47 4.99 -18.72 -6.43
N ILE A 48 3.67 -18.69 -6.29
CA ILE A 48 2.79 -19.81 -6.68
C ILE A 48 2.91 -20.10 -8.17
N HIS A 49 2.90 -19.08 -9.03
CA HIS A 49 3.08 -19.29 -10.47
C HIS A 49 4.46 -19.86 -10.82
N ASN A 50 5.51 -19.44 -10.11
CA ASN A 50 6.86 -19.98 -10.30
C ASN A 50 6.94 -21.45 -9.90
N LEU A 51 6.28 -21.84 -8.81
CA LEU A 51 6.18 -23.24 -8.36
C LEU A 51 5.37 -24.11 -9.34
N GLN A 52 4.36 -23.53 -9.99
CA GLN A 52 3.51 -24.21 -10.98
C GLN A 52 4.02 -24.13 -12.41
N ARG A 53 5.19 -23.51 -12.65
CA ARG A 53 5.72 -23.29 -13.99
C ARG A 53 6.26 -24.60 -14.57
N GLU A 54 6.12 -24.75 -15.88
CA GLU A 54 6.83 -25.77 -16.66
C GLU A 54 7.90 -25.10 -17.55
N PRO A 55 9.15 -25.62 -17.58
CA PRO A 55 9.67 -26.69 -16.72
C PRO A 55 9.75 -26.26 -15.24
N PRO A 56 9.69 -27.22 -14.29
CA PRO A 56 9.72 -26.92 -12.87
C PRO A 56 11.05 -26.27 -12.47
N PRO A 57 11.05 -25.42 -11.42
CA PRO A 57 12.28 -24.84 -10.89
C PRO A 57 13.22 -25.94 -10.35
N PRO A 58 14.54 -25.66 -10.29
CA PRO A 58 15.50 -26.55 -9.65
C PRO A 58 15.08 -26.89 -8.22
N PRO A 59 15.41 -28.09 -7.70
CA PRO A 59 14.93 -28.56 -6.39
C PRO A 59 15.28 -27.60 -5.24
N ALA A 60 16.49 -27.03 -5.24
CA ALA A 60 16.89 -26.04 -4.23
C ALA A 60 16.04 -24.76 -4.27
N VAL A 61 15.71 -24.26 -5.47
CA VAL A 61 14.85 -23.08 -5.65
C VAL A 61 13.41 -23.39 -5.27
N LYS A 62 12.95 -24.61 -5.56
CA LYS A 62 11.62 -25.08 -5.18
C LYS A 62 11.46 -25.08 -3.66
N GLU A 63 12.43 -25.63 -2.93
CA GLU A 63 12.43 -25.68 -1.46
C GLU A 63 12.43 -24.27 -0.85
N GLU A 64 13.22 -23.34 -1.40
CA GLU A 64 13.24 -21.95 -0.96
C GLU A 64 11.87 -21.26 -1.16
N LEU A 65 11.24 -21.47 -2.33
CA LEU A 65 9.92 -20.90 -2.64
C LEU A 65 8.81 -21.51 -1.77
N GLU A 66 8.87 -22.80 -1.47
CA GLU A 66 7.93 -23.48 -0.58
C GLU A 66 8.09 -22.99 0.87
N SER A 67 9.32 -22.86 1.36
CA SER A 67 9.63 -22.30 2.67
C SER A 67 9.13 -20.86 2.79
N TRP A 68 9.40 -20.03 1.79
CA TRP A 68 8.89 -18.66 1.74
C TRP A 68 7.35 -18.62 1.80
N LEU A 69 6.68 -19.50 1.04
CA LEU A 69 5.22 -19.55 1.00
C LEU A 69 4.64 -20.02 2.34
N SER A 70 5.29 -20.96 3.02
CA SER A 70 4.92 -21.40 4.37
C SER A 70 4.98 -20.25 5.36
N ILE A 71 6.11 -19.54 5.42
CA ILE A 71 6.29 -18.37 6.30
C ILE A 71 5.27 -17.29 5.96
N TRP A 72 4.99 -17.07 4.67
CA TRP A 72 3.99 -16.09 4.26
C TRP A 72 2.59 -16.48 4.73
N ASN A 73 2.19 -17.76 4.64
CA ASN A 73 0.90 -18.23 5.14
C ASN A 73 0.77 -17.99 6.65
N ASP A 74 1.79 -18.37 7.43
CA ASP A 74 1.79 -18.16 8.89
C ASP A 74 1.60 -16.69 9.24
N ARG A 75 2.30 -15.80 8.51
CA ARG A 75 2.16 -14.35 8.72
C ARG A 75 0.80 -13.82 8.32
N VAL A 76 0.20 -14.34 7.26
CA VAL A 76 -1.16 -13.97 6.86
C VAL A 76 -2.18 -14.43 7.90
N ASP A 77 -2.01 -15.61 8.48
CA ASP A 77 -2.89 -16.12 9.55
C ASP A 77 -2.80 -15.26 10.82
N ASN A 78 -1.60 -14.88 11.24
CA ASN A 78 -1.42 -13.92 12.34
C ASN A 78 -2.04 -12.56 12.02
N THR A 79 -1.95 -12.12 10.76
CA THR A 79 -2.58 -10.87 10.31
C THR A 79 -4.10 -10.99 10.33
N LEU A 80 -4.68 -12.13 9.94
CA LEU A 80 -6.11 -12.39 10.03
C LEU A 80 -6.58 -12.37 11.50
N ALA A 81 -5.80 -12.94 12.41
CA ALA A 81 -6.07 -12.86 13.84
C ALA A 81 -6.07 -11.39 14.34
N LEU A 82 -5.11 -10.58 13.90
CA LEU A 82 -5.07 -9.14 14.19
C LEU A 82 -6.32 -8.41 13.65
N LEU A 83 -6.72 -8.67 12.41
CA LEU A 83 -7.91 -8.06 11.79
C LEU A 83 -9.20 -8.49 12.47
N HIS A 84 -9.31 -9.76 12.87
CA HIS A 84 -10.42 -10.30 13.64
C HIS A 84 -10.50 -9.63 15.03
N ASN A 85 -9.37 -9.48 15.72
CA ASN A 85 -9.33 -8.79 17.00
C ASN A 85 -9.70 -7.31 16.85
N SER A 86 -9.27 -6.66 15.76
CA SER A 86 -9.65 -5.28 15.42
C SER A 86 -11.14 -5.11 15.13
N SER A 87 -11.85 -6.13 14.64
CA SER A 87 -13.30 -6.03 14.41
C SER A 87 -14.12 -6.16 15.68
N HIS A 88 -13.62 -6.90 16.67
CA HIS A 88 -14.32 -7.14 17.93
C HIS A 88 -13.96 -6.11 19.01
N THR A 89 -12.70 -5.67 19.03
CA THR A 89 -12.18 -4.81 20.08
C THR A 89 -11.84 -3.45 19.51
N ARG A 90 -12.21 -2.37 20.21
CA ARG A 90 -11.78 -0.99 19.88
C ARG A 90 -10.41 -0.64 20.51
N GLY A 91 -9.61 -1.67 20.80
CA GLY A 91 -8.30 -1.53 21.45
C GLY A 91 -7.18 -1.19 20.47
N LEU A 92 -5.96 -1.56 20.85
CA LEU A 92 -4.75 -1.34 20.05
C LEU A 92 -4.85 -1.87 18.61
N PRO A 93 -5.40 -3.08 18.34
CA PRO A 93 -5.55 -3.57 16.97
C PRO A 93 -6.38 -2.64 16.07
N HIS A 94 -7.45 -2.06 16.62
CA HIS A 94 -8.32 -1.13 15.90
C HIS A 94 -7.64 0.22 15.66
N GLN A 95 -6.89 0.72 16.65
CA GLN A 95 -6.09 1.93 16.46
C GLN A 95 -5.03 1.73 15.38
N LEU A 96 -4.39 0.55 15.33
CA LEU A 96 -3.39 0.21 14.33
C LEU A 96 -3.99 0.17 12.92
N THR A 97 -5.09 -0.56 12.70
CA THR A 97 -5.74 -0.64 11.38
C THR A 97 -6.24 0.72 10.92
N ARG A 98 -6.79 1.53 11.83
CA ARG A 98 -7.18 2.93 11.58
C ARG A 98 -5.98 3.79 11.19
N ASN A 99 -4.88 3.74 11.93
CA ASN A 99 -3.69 4.56 11.67
C ASN A 99 -3.02 4.20 10.34
N LEU A 100 -2.95 2.91 10.00
CA LEU A 100 -2.46 2.46 8.69
C LEU A 100 -3.33 3.00 7.55
N ALA A 101 -4.66 2.97 7.71
CA ALA A 101 -5.58 3.54 6.74
C ALA A 101 -5.38 5.05 6.53
N PHE A 102 -5.13 5.80 7.61
CA PHE A 102 -4.83 7.23 7.54
C PHE A 102 -3.49 7.52 6.90
N LEU A 103 -2.46 6.75 7.24
CA LEU A 103 -1.12 6.90 6.66
C LEU A 103 -1.17 6.74 5.13
N VAL A 104 -1.85 5.70 4.63
CA VAL A 104 -2.05 5.52 3.18
C VAL A 104 -2.88 6.66 2.58
N HIS A 105 -3.89 7.16 3.30
CA HIS A 105 -4.71 8.28 2.83
C HIS A 105 -3.89 9.56 2.63
N HIS A 106 -3.11 9.94 3.64
CA HIS A 106 -2.28 11.14 3.60
C HIS A 106 -1.21 11.04 2.53
N GLU A 107 -0.66 9.85 2.31
CA GLU A 107 0.31 9.61 1.26
C GLU A 107 -0.31 9.70 -0.14
N TYR A 108 -1.54 9.20 -0.30
CA TYR A 108 -2.31 9.45 -1.51
C TYR A 108 -2.55 10.94 -1.74
N GLN A 109 -2.97 11.68 -0.71
CA GLN A 109 -3.18 13.13 -0.81
C GLN A 109 -1.88 13.85 -1.20
N ARG A 110 -0.77 13.57 -0.50
CA ARG A 110 0.54 14.19 -0.75
C ARG A 110 1.03 13.98 -2.19
N VAL A 111 0.84 12.78 -2.74
CA VAL A 111 1.31 12.45 -4.09
C VAL A 111 0.31 12.92 -5.17
N SER A 112 -0.96 13.10 -4.83
CA SER A 112 -2.01 13.55 -5.77
C SER A 112 -2.41 15.02 -5.65
N GLU A 113 -1.80 15.79 -4.75
CA GLU A 113 -2.09 17.20 -4.54
C GLU A 113 -1.75 18.01 -5.81
N ILE A 114 -2.79 18.38 -6.56
CA ILE A 114 -2.69 19.34 -7.65
C ILE A 114 -2.85 20.73 -7.05
N LYS A 115 -1.83 21.56 -7.17
CA LYS A 115 -1.92 22.97 -6.79
C LYS A 115 -2.61 23.74 -7.91
N TYR A 116 -3.83 24.18 -7.65
CA TYR A 116 -4.54 25.11 -8.51
C TYR A 116 -4.02 26.53 -8.26
N PRO A 117 -3.91 27.37 -9.30
CA PRO A 117 -3.65 28.78 -9.11
C PRO A 117 -4.80 29.42 -8.32
N ALA A 118 -4.48 30.39 -7.45
CA ALA A 118 -5.48 31.13 -6.71
C ALA A 118 -6.28 32.01 -7.67
N TRP A 119 -7.61 32.02 -7.53
CA TRP A 119 -8.47 32.86 -8.35
C TRP A 119 -8.31 34.33 -7.98
N ASN A 120 -8.15 35.20 -8.99
CA ASN A 120 -7.99 36.65 -8.83
C ASN A 120 -9.12 37.39 -9.60
N PRO A 121 -10.06 38.06 -8.90
CA PRO A 121 -11.19 38.74 -9.56
C PRO A 121 -10.79 39.85 -10.52
N GLN A 122 -9.56 40.36 -10.42
CA GLN A 122 -9.07 41.46 -11.26
C GLN A 122 -8.54 41.00 -12.62
N LEU A 123 -8.38 39.69 -12.83
CA LEU A 123 -7.84 39.14 -14.07
C LEU A 123 -8.92 38.51 -14.94
N PRO A 124 -8.83 38.66 -16.27
CA PRO A 124 -9.72 37.97 -17.21
C PRO A 124 -9.65 36.45 -17.05
N ALA A 125 -10.76 35.76 -17.33
CA ALA A 125 -10.87 34.30 -17.20
C ALA A 125 -9.83 33.51 -18.02
N ASP A 126 -9.37 34.07 -19.15
CA ASP A 126 -8.35 33.47 -20.03
C ASP A 126 -6.91 33.87 -19.69
N SER A 127 -6.67 34.46 -18.51
CA SER A 127 -5.32 34.86 -18.13
C SER A 127 -4.39 33.64 -18.03
N LYS A 128 -3.12 33.84 -18.42
CA LYS A 128 -2.06 32.81 -18.35
C LYS A 128 -1.78 32.33 -16.92
N GLU A 129 -2.23 33.07 -15.91
CA GLU A 129 -2.08 32.73 -14.49
C GLU A 129 -3.02 31.60 -14.06
N TYR A 130 -4.16 31.44 -14.76
CA TYR A 130 -5.11 30.34 -14.53
C TYR A 130 -4.78 29.06 -15.28
N GLN A 131 -3.84 29.12 -16.24
CA GLN A 131 -3.38 27.93 -16.93
C GLN A 131 -2.63 27.03 -15.95
N ILE A 132 -3.09 25.79 -15.81
CA ILE A 132 -2.43 24.79 -14.96
C ILE A 132 -1.09 24.43 -15.62
N ARG A 133 -0.02 25.17 -15.28
CA ARG A 133 1.32 24.89 -15.78
C ARG A 133 1.69 23.46 -15.41
N ALA A 134 2.13 22.68 -16.41
CA ALA A 134 2.90 21.47 -16.14
C ALA A 134 4.08 21.86 -15.22
N PRO A 135 4.47 21.02 -14.25
CA PRO A 135 5.48 21.39 -13.27
C PRO A 135 6.78 21.74 -13.99
N ALA A 136 7.05 23.04 -14.14
CA ALA A 136 8.35 23.54 -14.58
C ALA A 136 9.35 23.21 -13.46
N LYS A 137 10.50 22.62 -13.82
CA LYS A 137 11.60 22.35 -12.87
C LYS A 137 11.93 23.64 -12.10
N PRO A 138 11.64 23.76 -10.80
CA PRO A 138 11.70 25.04 -10.13
C PRO A 138 13.14 25.42 -9.76
N ARG A 139 13.60 26.60 -10.17
CA ARG A 139 14.91 27.17 -9.78
C ARG A 139 15.02 27.52 -8.27
N THR A 140 13.92 27.36 -7.52
CA THR A 140 13.81 27.42 -6.04
C THR A 140 13.66 26.02 -5.41
N GLU A 141 14.25 25.01 -6.06
CA GLU A 141 14.23 23.58 -5.74
C GLU A 141 14.77 23.26 -4.33
N THR A 142 15.79 23.97 -3.83
CA THR A 142 16.56 23.51 -2.64
C THR A 142 15.72 23.29 -1.37
N ARG A 143 14.86 24.24 -0.97
CA ARG A 143 14.07 24.07 0.28
C ARG A 143 12.93 23.06 0.12
N ARG A 144 12.30 23.01 -1.05
CA ARG A 144 11.21 22.06 -1.34
C ARG A 144 11.74 20.65 -1.48
N ASP A 145 12.86 20.49 -2.17
CA ASP A 145 13.55 19.22 -2.31
C ASP A 145 14.13 18.76 -0.98
N ALA A 146 14.65 19.67 -0.16
CA ALA A 146 15.05 19.35 1.21
C ALA A 146 13.87 18.84 2.04
N MET A 147 12.71 19.51 1.99
CA MET A 147 11.51 19.06 2.71
C MET A 147 11.01 17.72 2.18
N LYS A 148 11.02 17.51 0.86
CA LYS A 148 10.65 16.24 0.24
C LYS A 148 11.62 15.13 0.65
N ALA A 149 12.92 15.39 0.63
CA ALA A 149 13.94 14.45 1.07
C ALA A 149 13.80 14.09 2.56
N ILE A 150 13.43 15.05 3.41
CA ILE A 150 13.12 14.80 4.83
C ILE A 150 11.89 13.88 4.94
N SER A 151 10.81 14.17 4.22
CA SER A 151 9.60 13.33 4.22
C SER A 151 9.89 11.91 3.70
N ASP A 152 10.68 11.78 2.64
CA ASP A 152 11.05 10.47 2.08
C ASP A 152 11.93 9.67 3.04
N ARG A 153 12.86 10.33 3.75
CA ARG A 153 13.66 9.71 4.82
C ARG A 153 12.79 9.28 6.00
N ALA A 154 11.85 10.12 6.43
CA ALA A 154 10.93 9.80 7.52
C ALA A 154 10.07 8.58 7.17
N LEU A 155 9.51 8.55 5.96
CA LEU A 155 8.76 7.38 5.48
C LEU A 155 9.61 6.12 5.37
N SER A 156 10.86 6.24 4.91
CA SER A 156 11.80 5.12 4.86
C SER A 156 12.09 4.58 6.26
N ALA A 157 12.28 5.44 7.25
CA ALA A 157 12.47 5.06 8.65
C ALA A 157 11.22 4.34 9.22
N VAL A 158 10.02 4.89 8.98
CA VAL A 158 8.75 4.25 9.35
C VAL A 158 8.60 2.89 8.67
N SER A 159 8.93 2.79 7.38
CA SER A 159 8.86 1.52 6.64
C SER A 159 9.81 0.46 7.21
N LYS A 160 11.00 0.86 7.67
CA LYS A 160 11.93 -0.05 8.37
C LYS A 160 11.39 -0.46 9.73
N ALA A 161 10.81 0.45 10.49
CA ALA A 161 10.17 0.13 11.77
C ALA A 161 9.00 -0.84 11.60
N VAL A 162 8.17 -0.65 10.56
CA VAL A 162 7.09 -1.57 10.19
C VAL A 162 7.67 -2.95 9.85
N ARG A 163 8.73 -3.04 9.04
CA ARG A 163 9.37 -4.33 8.73
C ARG A 163 9.95 -5.05 9.95
N MET A 164 10.51 -4.30 10.91
CA MET A 164 10.99 -4.88 12.16
C MET A 164 9.83 -5.41 13.01
N ALA A 165 8.73 -4.68 13.08
CA ALA A 165 7.51 -5.12 13.77
C ALA A 165 6.89 -6.36 13.10
N GLU A 166 6.80 -6.37 11.77
CA GLU A 166 6.37 -7.54 10.98
C GLU A 166 7.24 -8.77 11.27
N GLY A 167 8.55 -8.60 11.36
CA GLY A 167 9.49 -9.67 11.69
C GLY A 167 9.37 -10.18 13.13
N ARG A 168 9.12 -9.28 14.09
CA ARG A 168 8.97 -9.60 15.51
C ARG A 168 7.68 -10.35 15.81
N ASP A 169 6.56 -9.82 15.34
CA ASP A 169 5.23 -10.36 15.66
C ASP A 169 4.75 -11.38 14.60
N GLY A 170 5.55 -11.60 13.55
CA GLY A 170 5.23 -12.53 12.49
C GLY A 170 3.94 -12.14 11.75
N ILE A 171 3.77 -10.87 11.40
CA ILE A 171 2.59 -10.34 10.70
C ILE A 171 2.97 -9.70 9.36
N VAL A 172 1.98 -9.46 8.50
CA VAL A 172 2.11 -8.67 7.27
C VAL A 172 1.29 -7.40 7.42
N LEU A 173 1.96 -6.26 7.59
CA LEU A 173 1.35 -4.93 7.56
C LEU A 173 1.35 -4.35 6.15
N GLY A 174 2.15 -4.88 5.22
CA GLY A 174 2.09 -4.57 3.80
C GLY A 174 3.01 -3.41 3.40
N SER A 175 2.90 -2.96 2.15
CA SER A 175 3.83 -1.97 1.57
C SER A 175 3.12 -0.75 1.03
N MET A 176 3.59 0.41 1.45
CA MET A 176 3.06 1.68 0.98
C MET A 176 3.68 2.05 -0.36
N THR A 177 3.05 1.59 -1.44
CA THR A 177 3.41 1.96 -2.81
C THR A 177 2.31 2.84 -3.40
N VAL A 178 2.40 4.15 -3.18
CA VAL A 178 1.45 5.10 -3.74
C VAL A 178 2.00 5.64 -5.07
N LYS A 179 1.30 5.37 -6.17
CA LYS A 179 1.58 6.00 -7.46
C LYS A 179 0.68 7.21 -7.64
N GLY A 180 1.28 8.37 -7.91
CA GLY A 180 0.53 9.56 -8.30
C GLY A 180 -0.19 9.35 -9.62
N LYS A 181 -1.33 10.02 -9.81
CA LYS A 181 -1.93 10.11 -11.13
C LYS A 181 -1.02 10.99 -12.00
N LEU A 182 -0.33 10.39 -12.97
CA LEU A 182 0.21 11.14 -14.09
C LEU A 182 -0.96 11.75 -14.85
N LYS A 183 -1.00 13.09 -15.00
CA LYS A 183 -1.96 13.73 -15.91
C LYS A 183 -1.74 13.14 -17.30
N ARG A 184 -2.78 12.52 -17.87
CA ARG A 184 -2.87 12.42 -19.34
C ARG A 184 -3.09 13.84 -19.83
N ASN A 185 -2.14 14.36 -20.59
CA ASN A 185 -2.37 15.55 -21.39
C ASN A 185 -3.44 15.15 -22.42
N VAL A 186 -4.64 15.72 -22.30
CA VAL A 186 -5.68 15.71 -23.34
C VAL A 186 -5.77 17.15 -23.82
#